data_AF-A0A2H5VED1-F1
#
_entry.id   AF-A0A2H5VED1-F1
#
_cell.length_a   1.000
_cell.length_b   1.000
_cell.length_c   1.000
_cell.angle_alpha   90.00
_cell.angle_beta   90.00
_cell.angle_gamma   90.00
#
_symmetry.space_group_name_H-M   'P 1'
#
loop_
_entity.id
_entity.type
_entity.pdbx_description
1 polymer ?
#
loop_
_entity_poly.entity_id
_entity_poly.type
_entity_poly.pdbx_seq_one_letter_code
_entity_poly.pdbx_strand_id
1 'polypeptide(L)'
;MNKKLILSMVVLALMGMINPVFAQGEQMKFLGAGLAFLGGAIGAGIAVGRAGAAGLAAAAEKGEMRSFALLITALGEAIAIYGIVVAIILLTL
;
A
#
# COMPACT_ATOMS: atom_id res chain seq x y z
N MET A 1 -27.99 -45.44 -10.82
CA MET A 1 -27.58 -44.03 -10.64
C MET A 1 -28.13 -43.21 -11.81
N ASN A 2 -29.07 -42.29 -11.55
CA ASN A 2 -29.77 -41.57 -12.62
C ASN A 2 -28.82 -40.62 -13.35
N LYS A 3 -28.89 -40.58 -14.69
CA LYS A 3 -28.09 -39.66 -15.53
C LYS A 3 -28.20 -38.20 -15.09
N LYS A 4 -29.36 -37.80 -14.54
CA LYS A 4 -29.60 -36.47 -13.97
C LYS A 4 -28.77 -36.16 -12.72
N LEU A 5 -28.51 -37.16 -11.87
CA LEU A 5 -27.70 -37.02 -10.65
C LEU A 5 -26.21 -36.88 -10.98
N ILE A 6 -25.73 -37.64 -11.98
CA ILE A 6 -24.35 -37.53 -12.47
C ILE A 6 -24.13 -36.15 -13.10
N LEU A 7 -25.09 -35.68 -13.90
CA LEU A 7 -25.02 -34.36 -14.51
C LEU A 7 -25.00 -33.24 -13.47
N SER A 8 -25.80 -33.31 -12.40
CA SER A 8 -25.78 -32.28 -11.34
C SER A 8 -24.47 -32.27 -10.55
N MET A 9 -23.88 -33.45 -10.28
CA MET A 9 -22.58 -33.52 -9.60
C MET A 9 -21.44 -32.96 -10.45
N VAL A 10 -21.46 -33.22 -11.77
CA VAL A 10 -20.48 -32.64 -12.71
C VAL A 10 -20.61 -31.12 -12.78
N VAL A 11 -21.84 -30.59 -12.85
CA VAL A 11 -22.08 -29.14 -12.84
C VAL A 11 -21.59 -28.49 -11.54
N LEU A 12 -21.83 -29.14 -10.39
CA LEU A 12 -21.37 -28.63 -9.09
C LEU A 12 -19.83 -28.63 -8.98
N ALA A 13 -19.18 -29.68 -9.48
CA ALA A 13 -17.72 -29.76 -9.53
C ALA A 13 -17.11 -28.66 -10.43
N LEU A 14 -17.72 -28.39 -11.58
CA LEU A 14 -17.28 -27.32 -12.49
C LEU A 14 -17.48 -25.92 -11.87
N MET A 15 -18.59 -25.67 -11.17
CA MET A 15 -18.78 -24.40 -10.43
C MET A 15 -17.75 -24.22 -9.31
N GLY A 16 -17.34 -25.29 -8.63
CA GLY A 16 -16.30 -25.25 -7.60
C GLY A 16 -14.93 -24.80 -8.13
N MET A 17 -14.61 -25.08 -9.40
CA MET A 17 -13.35 -24.68 -10.04
C MET A 17 -13.31 -23.21 -10.47
N ILE A 18 -14.46 -22.53 -10.50
CA ILE A 18 -14.57 -21.10 -10.86
C ILE A 18 -14.19 -20.20 -9.67
N ASN A 19 -14.52 -20.61 -8.44
CA ASN A 19 -14.22 -19.85 -7.22
C ASN A 19 -12.73 -19.54 -6.95
N PRO A 20 -11.76 -20.46 -7.11
CA PRO A 20 -10.36 -20.17 -6.81
C PRO A 20 -9.73 -19.13 -7.75
N VAL A 21 -10.27 -18.97 -8.96
CA VAL A 21 -9.76 -17.98 -9.93
C VAL A 21 -10.11 -16.55 -9.50
N PHE A 22 -11.31 -16.32 -8.98
CA PHE A 22 -11.71 -15.02 -8.45
C PHE A 22 -11.01 -14.68 -7.13
N ALA A 23 -10.79 -15.68 -6.26
CA ALA A 23 -10.08 -15.50 -4.98
C ALA A 23 -8.61 -15.06 -5.16
N GLN A 24 -7.91 -15.59 -6.18
CA GLN A 24 -6.54 -15.17 -6.50
C GLN A 24 -6.47 -13.69 -6.90
N GLY A 25 -7.47 -13.20 -7.66
CA GLY A 25 -7.53 -11.79 -8.07
C GLY A 25 -7.60 -10.83 -6.88
N GLU A 26 -8.43 -11.14 -5.88
CA GLU A 26 -8.52 -10.31 -4.66
C GLU A 26 -7.26 -10.37 -3.79
N GLN A 27 -6.64 -11.55 -3.65
CA GLN A 27 -5.40 -11.70 -2.88
C GLN A 27 -4.24 -10.89 -3.47
N MET A 28 -4.16 -10.80 -4.79
CA MET A 28 -3.15 -9.97 -5.47
C MET A 28 -3.35 -8.48 -5.24
N LYS A 29 -4.59 -8.00 -5.01
CA LYS A 29 -4.87 -6.59 -4.68
C LYS A 29 -4.26 -6.21 -3.33
N PHE A 30 -4.44 -7.05 -2.31
CA PHE A 30 -3.86 -6.80 -0.97
C PHE A 30 -2.33 -6.77 -1.01
N LEU A 31 -1.71 -7.70 -1.75
CA LEU A 31 -0.26 -7.73 -1.90
C LEU A 31 0.25 -6.49 -2.65
N GLY A 32 -0.40 -6.10 -3.75
CA GLY A 32 -0.06 -4.90 -4.51
C GLY A 32 -0.19 -3.62 -3.68
N ALA A 33 -1.27 -3.50 -2.90
CA ALA A 33 -1.47 -2.36 -2.01
C ALA A 33 -0.40 -2.28 -0.91
N GLY A 34 -0.03 -3.41 -0.31
CA GLY A 34 1.05 -3.47 0.68
C GLY A 34 2.40 -3.06 0.11
N LEU A 35 2.73 -3.51 -1.11
CA LEU A 35 3.99 -3.16 -1.77
C LEU A 35 4.06 -1.68 -2.17
N ALA A 36 2.95 -1.10 -2.64
CA ALA A 36 2.86 0.32 -2.96
C ALA A 36 3.14 1.20 -1.73
N PHE A 37 2.53 0.87 -0.59
CA PHE A 37 2.78 1.61 0.65
C PHE A 37 4.19 1.38 1.18
N LEU A 38 4.70 0.14 1.16
CA LEU A 38 6.06 -0.19 1.63
C LEU A 38 7.12 0.64 0.89
N GLY A 39 7.03 0.73 -0.45
CA GLY A 39 7.96 1.52 -1.25
C GLY A 39 7.93 3.01 -0.88
N GLY A 40 6.73 3.58 -0.74
CA GLY A 40 6.55 4.97 -0.32
C GLY A 40 7.07 5.24 1.09
N ALA A 41 6.80 4.34 2.04
CA ALA A 41 7.25 4.46 3.42
C ALA A 41 8.78 4.41 3.56
N ILE A 42 9.45 3.52 2.81
CA ILE A 42 10.93 3.46 2.81
C ILE A 42 11.52 4.75 2.26
N GLY A 43 11.00 5.24 1.12
CA GLY A 43 11.45 6.50 0.52
C GLY A 43 11.26 7.69 1.46
N ALA A 44 10.09 7.80 2.07
CA ALA A 44 9.79 8.84 3.06
C ALA A 44 10.67 8.72 4.30
N GLY A 45 10.90 7.53 4.83
CA GLY A 45 11.75 7.30 6.00
C GLY A 45 13.18 7.80 5.79
N ILE A 46 13.76 7.56 4.60
CA ILE A 46 15.10 8.06 4.26
C ILE A 46 15.11 9.59 4.13
N ALA A 47 14.11 10.16 3.47
CA ALA A 47 14.00 11.61 3.26
C ALA A 47 13.81 12.34 4.60
N VAL A 48 12.80 11.94 5.38
CA VAL A 48 12.45 12.50 6.69
C VAL A 48 13.58 12.29 7.70
N GLY A 49 14.22 11.13 7.73
CA GLY A 49 15.34 10.88 8.65
C GLY A 49 16.52 11.83 8.43
N ARG A 50 16.84 12.12 7.16
CA ARG A 50 17.92 13.05 6.80
C ARG A 50 17.52 14.51 6.96
N ALA A 51 16.36 14.90 6.42
CA ALA A 51 15.85 16.26 6.49
C ALA A 51 15.56 16.69 7.93
N GLY A 52 14.97 15.79 8.73
CA GLY A 52 14.67 16.02 10.14
C GLY A 52 15.94 16.19 10.97
N ALA A 53 16.96 15.34 10.78
CA ALA A 53 18.22 15.47 11.51
C ALA A 53 18.95 16.79 11.20
N ALA A 54 19.05 17.15 9.91
CA ALA A 54 19.66 18.42 9.50
C ALA A 54 18.84 19.62 9.98
N GLY A 55 17.52 19.53 9.88
CA GLY A 55 16.59 20.56 10.32
C GLY A 55 16.66 20.80 11.83
N LEU A 56 16.76 19.74 12.63
CA LEU A 56 16.88 19.84 14.09
C LEU A 56 18.21 20.46 14.51
N ALA A 57 19.30 20.13 13.82
CA ALA A 57 20.61 20.76 14.04
C ALA A 57 20.57 22.27 13.74
N ALA A 58 20.02 22.66 12.58
CA ALA A 58 19.88 24.08 12.22
C ALA A 58 18.95 24.84 13.19
N ALA A 59 17.88 24.19 13.63
CA ALA A 59 16.94 24.69 14.62
C ALA A 59 17.54 24.88 16.02
N ALA A 60 18.64 24.19 16.35
CA ALA A 60 19.36 24.33 17.61
C ALA A 60 20.25 25.59 17.59
N GLU A 61 20.80 25.95 16.43
CA GLU A 61 21.59 27.19 16.28
C GLU A 61 20.71 28.43 16.12
N LYS A 62 19.67 28.35 15.28
CA LYS A 62 18.79 29.47 14.95
C LYS A 62 17.33 29.06 15.11
N GLY A 63 16.67 29.57 16.14
CA GLY A 63 15.27 29.26 16.44
C GLY A 63 14.31 29.61 15.28
N GLU A 64 14.62 30.64 14.50
CA GLU A 64 13.83 31.04 13.31
C GLU A 64 13.80 29.97 12.21
N MET A 65 14.83 29.10 12.15
CA MET A 65 14.90 28.04 11.16
C MET A 65 14.02 26.83 11.49
N ARG A 66 13.45 26.75 12.70
CA ARG A 66 12.60 25.62 13.14
C ARG A 66 11.42 25.37 12.23
N SER A 67 10.67 26.42 11.89
CA SER A 67 9.48 26.29 11.05
C SER A 67 9.82 25.85 9.63
N PHE A 68 10.93 26.36 9.09
CA PHE A 68 11.42 25.95 7.78
C PHE A 68 11.93 24.50 7.77
N ALA A 69 12.66 24.10 8.81
CA ALA A 69 13.10 22.72 8.99
C ALA A 69 11.92 21.72 9.05
N LEU A 70 10.85 22.08 9.77
CA LEU A 70 9.63 21.28 9.81
C LEU A 70 8.95 21.21 8.44
N LEU A 71 8.90 22.31 7.70
CA LEU A 71 8.31 22.35 6.36
C LEU A 71 9.05 21.43 5.38
N ILE A 72 10.38 21.48 5.35
CA ILE A 72 11.18 20.61 4.48
C ILE A 72 11.02 19.13 4.85
N THR A 73 10.96 18.84 6.15
CA THR A 73 10.74 17.47 6.65
C THR A 73 9.35 16.95 6.26
N ALA A 74 8.32 17.78 6.40
CA ALA A 74 6.94 17.44 6.01
C ALA A 74 6.79 17.24 4.49
N LEU A 75 7.55 17.98 3.65
CA LEU A 75 7.57 17.71 2.21
C LEU A 75 8.15 16.33 1.89
N GLY A 76 9.13 15.85 2.66
CA GLY A 76 9.65 14.48 2.53
C GLY A 76 8.62 13.41 2.88
N GLU A 77 7.74 13.70 3.85
CA GLU A 77 6.66 12.81 4.29
C GLU A 77 5.57 12.60 3.22
N ALA A 78 5.40 13.57 2.30
CA ALA A 78 4.42 13.48 1.21
C ALA A 78 4.61 12.23 0.33
N ILE A 79 5.83 11.68 0.25
CA ILE A 79 6.13 10.43 -0.48
C ILE A 79 5.34 9.25 0.12
N ALA A 80 5.24 9.16 1.45
CA ALA A 80 4.45 8.12 2.12
C ALA A 80 2.95 8.32 1.88
N ILE A 81 2.49 9.57 1.85
CA ILE A 81 1.08 9.91 1.55
C ILE A 81 0.71 9.44 0.14
N TYR A 82 1.57 9.63 -0.86
CA TYR A 82 1.32 9.10 -2.19
C TYR A 82 1.29 7.56 -2.20
N GLY A 83 2.18 6.91 -1.45
CA GLY A 83 2.19 5.45 -1.31
C GLY A 83 0.88 4.89 -0.74
N ILE A 84 0.34 5.51 0.32
CA ILE A 84 -0.93 5.07 0.91
C ILE A 84 -2.14 5.41 0.04
N VAL A 85 -2.13 6.54 -0.67
CA VAL A 85 -3.17 6.88 -1.65
C VAL A 85 -3.25 5.83 -2.75
N VAL A 86 -2.11 5.42 -3.32
CA VAL A 86 -2.07 4.35 -4.33
C VAL A 86 -2.55 3.03 -3.75
N ALA A 87 -2.16 2.68 -2.52
CA ALA A 87 -2.64 1.48 -1.84
C ALA A 87 -4.17 1.49 -1.68
N ILE A 88 -4.76 2.62 -1.27
CA ILE A 88 -6.22 2.76 -1.16
C ILE A 88 -6.88 2.59 -2.52
N ILE A 89 -6.36 3.24 -3.57
CA ILE A 89 -6.87 3.10 -4.93
C ILE A 89 -6.87 1.63 -5.35
N LEU A 90 -5.76 0.90 -5.15
CA LEU A 90 -5.65 -0.52 -5.49
C LEU A 90 -6.63 -1.43 -4.73
N LEU A 91 -6.96 -1.09 -3.48
CA LEU A 91 -7.95 -1.84 -2.69
C LEU A 91 -9.39 -1.53 -3.10
N THR A 92 -9.64 -0.34 -3.66
CA THR A 92 -11.00 0.09 -4.09
C THR A 92 -11.33 -0.25 -5.55
N LEU A 93 -10.32 -0.44 -6.40
CA LEU A 93 -10.45 -1.04 -7.74
C LEU A 93 -10.74 -2.54 -7.61
#